data_AF-A0A074VQF3-F1
#
_entry.id   AF-A0A074VQF3-F1
#
_cell.length_a   1.000
_cell.length_b   1.000
_cell.length_c   1.000
_cell.angle_alpha   90.00
_cell.angle_beta   90.00
_cell.angle_gamma   90.00
#
_symmetry.space_group_name_H-M   'P 1'
#
loop_
_entity.id
_entity.type
_entity.pdbx_description
1 polymer ?
#
loop_
_entity_poly.entity_id
_entity_poly.type
_entity_poly.pdbx_seq_one_letter_code
_entity_poly.pdbx_strand_id
1 'polypeptide(L)'
;MRNILSSLCLYSFAVAFPQSFLPRDDLPDPWASDPTSPPANISFPSGIPSNPYPSGIPDLPDLCDGNNPNDNCFNTLASGSGGYLYFDKNSGCSDSQKSMIQTAVWDATTLANYASTFPGPNIHAQQSGRFWMGAGYQAQANRISGNFKRVAEFKTSKTSSRAYITMSCKDPKNKCSMDMRGKTIGGYAWSVNGWFGWYNYIAFCPPFFTLDDLGEKLNLVEQGLASGNTKYARDMNWLGTTGSYFLHEMMHTRIATGGIEPDILDQQLKTDPKAHSKPVYGPGLVARLAANETDAKRASCNADSYAMLANSMWWWDTTGYFPGLPKPKKGIDQPADDPVSGTEVSADDDDDFPISLWVDLGNVTTPQDANFDSLFAAELQSFQDTDDEDAANTDAEASSDPVPAPTTSEAAAPAEATAPPPPPPPPPPPAADICGDWYKFLFDHFEIYGRNFDADKFGTDGSGLKHQIKGCGDLTYWTFKTLTDDPQGYQWYAKGDLPVGTKACVGRAVVSAGGASPDGCTGAG
;
A
#
# COMPACT_ATOMS: atom_id res chain seq x y z
N MET A 1 -22.28 2.98 -20.04
CA MET A 1 -21.18 3.94 -20.28
C MET A 1 -20.09 3.62 -19.28
N ARG A 2 -18.96 3.05 -19.72
CA ARG A 2 -17.80 2.72 -18.87
C ARG A 2 -17.00 4.01 -18.62
N ASN A 3 -16.92 4.45 -17.37
CA ASN A 3 -16.12 5.61 -16.98
C ASN A 3 -14.64 5.20 -16.90
N ILE A 4 -13.86 5.58 -17.93
CA ILE A 4 -12.40 5.52 -17.91
C ILE A 4 -11.92 6.73 -17.10
N LEU A 5 -11.85 6.59 -15.78
CA LEU A 5 -11.11 7.53 -14.93
C LEU A 5 -9.63 7.17 -15.03
N SER A 6 -8.96 7.69 -16.07
CA SER A 6 -7.50 7.83 -16.05
C SER A 6 -7.15 8.73 -14.87
N SER A 7 -6.55 8.16 -13.84
CA SER A 7 -6.10 8.87 -12.63
C SER A 7 -5.01 9.89 -13.02
N LEU A 8 -5.45 11.11 -13.33
CA LEU A 8 -4.59 12.26 -13.54
C LEU A 8 -4.01 12.64 -12.17
N CYS A 9 -2.71 12.44 -11.99
CA CYS A 9 -1.98 12.98 -10.85
C CYS A 9 -2.21 14.50 -10.77
N LEU A 10 -3.06 14.94 -9.85
CA LEU A 10 -3.44 16.33 -9.69
C LEU A 10 -2.27 17.18 -9.18
N TYR A 11 -2.30 18.46 -9.53
CA TYR A 11 -1.21 19.41 -9.36
C TYR A 11 -1.05 19.82 -7.89
N SER A 12 0.08 19.51 -7.27
CA SER A 12 0.56 20.24 -6.10
C SER A 12 1.21 21.56 -6.56
N PHE A 13 0.77 22.68 -5.98
CA PHE A 13 1.40 23.99 -6.19
C PHE A 13 2.79 23.99 -5.54
N ALA A 14 3.85 23.92 -6.35
CA ALA A 14 5.22 24.05 -5.88
C ALA A 14 5.61 25.54 -5.76
N VAL A 15 6.12 25.94 -4.60
CA VAL A 15 6.81 27.23 -4.43
C VAL A 15 8.19 27.10 -5.10
N ALA A 16 8.40 27.82 -6.20
CA ALA A 16 9.65 27.77 -6.96
C ALA A 16 10.76 28.51 -6.19
N PHE A 17 11.69 27.76 -5.59
CA PHE A 17 12.98 28.31 -5.20
C PHE A 17 13.89 28.40 -6.43
N PRO A 18 14.64 29.51 -6.63
CA PRO A 18 15.62 29.62 -7.70
C PRO A 18 16.82 28.73 -7.36
N GLN A 19 16.73 27.44 -7.68
CA GLN A 19 17.92 26.62 -7.84
C GLN A 19 18.52 26.96 -9.21
N SER A 20 19.79 27.33 -9.25
CA SER A 20 20.53 27.50 -10.49
C SER A 20 20.67 26.13 -11.15
N PHE A 21 19.75 25.82 -12.06
CA PHE A 21 19.72 24.56 -12.77
C PHE A 21 20.82 24.54 -13.83
N LEU A 22 21.65 23.50 -13.82
CA LEU A 22 22.49 23.19 -14.97
C LEU A 22 21.56 22.78 -16.14
N PRO A 23 21.72 23.38 -17.33
CA PRO A 23 21.04 22.95 -18.55
C PRO A 23 21.16 21.45 -18.79
N ARG A 24 20.15 20.89 -19.45
CA ARG A 24 20.06 19.46 -19.80
C ARG A 24 21.29 18.94 -20.54
N ASP A 25 22.01 19.76 -21.30
CA ASP A 25 23.14 19.29 -22.10
C ASP A 25 24.48 19.25 -21.32
N ASP A 26 24.50 19.68 -20.06
CA ASP A 26 25.74 19.89 -19.31
C ASP A 26 26.10 18.77 -18.32
N LEU A 27 25.22 17.78 -18.11
CA LEU A 27 25.57 16.65 -17.25
C LEU A 27 26.33 15.59 -18.06
N PRO A 28 27.55 15.21 -17.65
CA PRO A 28 28.35 14.22 -18.35
C PRO A 28 27.63 12.88 -18.40
N ASP A 29 27.95 12.08 -19.42
CA ASP A 29 27.62 10.66 -19.49
C ASP A 29 27.93 10.00 -18.12
N PRO A 30 26.96 9.38 -17.43
CA PRO A 30 27.20 8.81 -16.10
C PRO A 30 28.31 7.74 -16.13
N TRP A 31 28.44 6.99 -17.23
CA TRP A 31 29.51 6.01 -17.41
C TRP A 31 30.89 6.63 -17.62
N ALA A 32 30.98 7.91 -17.99
CA ALA A 32 32.26 8.58 -18.19
C ALA A 32 33.03 8.81 -16.89
N SER A 33 32.33 8.75 -15.74
CA SER A 33 32.95 8.85 -14.42
C SER A 33 33.34 7.50 -13.79
N ASP A 34 33.04 6.38 -14.46
CA ASP A 34 33.45 5.07 -13.99
C ASP A 34 34.99 4.95 -13.92
N PRO A 35 35.55 4.35 -12.87
CA PRO A 35 36.98 4.14 -12.77
C PRO A 35 37.46 3.15 -13.83
N THR A 36 38.62 3.47 -14.44
CA THR A 36 39.24 2.65 -15.49
C THR A 36 39.77 1.32 -14.96
N SER A 37 40.02 1.22 -13.65
CA SER A 37 40.39 -0.01 -12.94
C SER A 37 39.49 -0.20 -11.73
N PRO A 38 39.07 -1.43 -11.40
CA PRO A 38 38.32 -1.72 -10.18
C PRO A 38 39.03 -1.19 -8.94
N PRO A 39 38.29 -0.61 -7.97
CA PRO A 39 38.91 -0.19 -6.71
C PRO A 39 39.43 -1.41 -5.95
N ALA A 40 40.55 -1.24 -5.24
CA ALA A 40 41.15 -2.33 -4.45
C ALA A 40 40.25 -2.78 -3.29
N ASN A 41 39.43 -1.88 -2.76
CA ASN A 41 38.40 -2.15 -1.76
C ASN A 41 37.17 -1.31 -2.09
N ILE A 42 35.99 -1.85 -1.88
CA ILE A 42 34.76 -1.05 -1.90
C ILE A 42 34.58 -0.34 -0.56
N SER A 43 33.87 0.79 -0.57
CA SER A 43 33.59 1.56 0.64
C SER A 43 32.11 1.60 0.88
N PHE A 44 31.66 1.17 2.06
CA PHE A 44 30.26 1.30 2.43
C PHE A 44 29.89 2.76 2.64
N PRO A 45 28.73 3.20 2.17
CA PRO A 45 28.17 4.47 2.58
C PRO A 45 28.05 4.52 4.11
N SER A 46 28.44 5.64 4.71
CA SER A 46 28.36 5.81 6.15
C SER A 46 26.89 5.92 6.61
N GLY A 47 26.62 5.55 7.86
CA GLY A 47 25.29 5.72 8.45
C GLY A 47 24.27 4.64 8.06
N ILE A 48 24.73 3.39 7.82
CA ILE A 48 23.83 2.23 7.74
C ILE A 48 23.04 2.16 9.05
N PRO A 49 21.69 2.22 9.01
CA PRO A 49 20.87 2.16 10.21
C PRO A 49 21.03 0.79 10.88
N SER A 50 20.95 0.75 12.21
CA SER A 50 20.85 -0.53 12.93
C SER A 50 19.61 -1.29 12.48
N ASN A 51 19.67 -2.63 12.48
CA ASN A 51 18.52 -3.47 12.18
C ASN A 51 17.29 -2.99 12.98
N PRO A 52 16.21 -2.54 12.31
CA PRO A 52 15.05 -2.01 13.00
C PRO A 52 14.34 -3.06 13.85
N TYR A 53 14.52 -4.36 13.57
CA TYR A 53 13.87 -5.48 14.24
C TYR A 53 14.92 -6.45 14.81
N PRO A 54 15.72 -6.06 15.82
CA PRO A 54 16.77 -6.94 16.36
C PRO A 54 16.21 -8.22 17.02
N SER A 55 14.96 -8.19 17.46
CA SER A 55 14.26 -9.32 18.08
C SER A 55 13.36 -10.10 17.10
N GLY A 56 13.47 -9.84 15.80
CA GLY A 56 12.54 -10.36 14.80
C GLY A 56 11.31 -9.47 14.59
N ILE A 57 10.61 -9.73 13.49
CA ILE A 57 9.33 -9.10 13.20
C ILE A 57 8.24 -9.94 13.89
N PRO A 58 7.42 -9.35 14.76
CA PRO A 58 6.39 -10.08 15.49
C PRO A 58 5.28 -10.60 14.57
N ASP A 59 4.63 -11.69 14.98
CA ASP A 59 3.34 -12.10 14.41
C ASP A 59 2.22 -11.16 14.90
N LEU A 60 1.19 -11.02 14.09
CA LEU A 60 0.02 -10.23 14.40
C LEU A 60 -0.73 -10.81 15.62
N PRO A 61 -1.10 -10.01 16.64
CA PRO A 61 -1.81 -10.52 17.83
C PRO A 61 -3.13 -11.22 17.46
N ASP A 62 -3.55 -12.20 18.26
CA ASP A 62 -4.73 -13.04 17.98
C ASP A 62 -6.04 -12.27 17.77
N LEU A 63 -6.18 -11.10 18.39
CA LEU A 63 -7.36 -10.25 18.30
C LEU A 63 -7.40 -9.36 17.05
N CYS A 64 -6.31 -9.35 16.28
CA CYS A 64 -6.13 -8.56 15.08
C CYS A 64 -6.38 -9.39 13.82
N ASP A 65 -7.11 -8.81 12.87
CA ASP A 65 -7.21 -9.30 11.49
C ASP A 65 -6.36 -8.37 10.61
N GLY A 66 -5.38 -8.93 9.90
CA GLY A 66 -4.46 -8.17 9.06
C GLY A 66 -5.10 -7.52 7.84
N ASN A 67 -6.28 -7.99 7.43
CA ASN A 67 -7.07 -7.42 6.34
C ASN A 67 -8.13 -6.42 6.83
N ASN A 68 -8.59 -6.58 8.07
CA ASN A 68 -9.66 -5.77 8.65
C ASN A 68 -9.45 -5.51 10.15
N PRO A 69 -8.41 -4.74 10.54
CA PRO A 69 -8.10 -4.50 11.93
C PRO A 69 -9.19 -3.65 12.61
N ASN A 70 -9.72 -4.14 13.73
CA ASN A 70 -10.72 -3.45 14.56
C ASN A 70 -10.06 -2.50 15.59
N ASP A 71 -10.86 -1.74 16.35
CA ASP A 71 -10.40 -0.81 17.39
C ASP A 71 -9.51 -1.49 18.43
N ASN A 72 -9.88 -2.70 18.86
CA ASN A 72 -9.14 -3.45 19.86
C ASN A 72 -7.76 -3.82 19.33
N CYS A 73 -7.65 -4.14 18.04
CA CYS A 73 -6.37 -4.32 17.36
C CYS A 73 -5.53 -3.05 17.46
N PHE A 74 -6.06 -1.89 17.06
CA PHE A 74 -5.32 -0.64 17.15
C PHE A 74 -4.89 -0.30 18.57
N ASN A 75 -5.77 -0.44 19.56
CA ASN A 75 -5.44 -0.15 20.95
C ASN A 75 -4.35 -1.09 21.50
N THR A 76 -4.36 -2.36 21.08
CA THR A 76 -3.32 -3.33 21.44
C THR A 76 -1.99 -2.97 20.81
N LEU A 77 -2.00 -2.60 19.52
CA LEU A 77 -0.81 -2.24 18.78
C LEU A 77 -0.24 -0.89 19.23
N ALA A 78 -1.08 0.10 19.58
CA ALA A 78 -0.72 1.48 19.92
C ALA A 78 0.24 1.68 21.10
N SER A 79 0.64 0.62 21.79
CA SER A 79 1.66 0.65 22.85
C SER A 79 3.09 0.86 22.32
N GLY A 80 3.33 0.75 21.00
CA GLY A 80 4.64 0.92 20.37
C GLY A 80 4.99 2.36 19.96
N SER A 81 6.29 2.63 19.80
CA SER A 81 6.80 3.87 19.23
C SER A 81 7.01 3.73 17.71
N GLY A 82 6.00 4.07 16.91
CA GLY A 82 6.10 4.22 15.45
C GLY A 82 5.26 3.23 14.63
N GLY A 83 5.62 3.05 13.36
CA GLY A 83 4.90 2.18 12.42
C GLY A 83 5.03 0.69 12.73
N TYR A 84 4.01 -0.04 12.32
CA TYR A 84 3.79 -1.43 12.70
C TYR A 84 3.98 -2.39 11.53
N LEU A 85 4.99 -3.25 11.61
CA LEU A 85 5.22 -4.34 10.66
C LEU A 85 4.99 -5.66 11.38
N TYR A 86 4.10 -6.49 10.83
CA TYR A 86 3.74 -7.78 11.42
C TYR A 86 3.64 -8.85 10.34
N PHE A 87 3.95 -10.09 10.69
CA PHE A 87 3.49 -11.23 9.90
C PHE A 87 2.02 -11.50 10.20
N ASP A 88 1.24 -11.76 9.16
CA ASP A 88 -0.11 -12.30 9.32
C ASP A 88 -0.04 -13.57 10.20
N LYS A 89 -1.01 -13.73 11.11
CA LYS A 89 -1.12 -14.91 11.98
C LYS A 89 -1.08 -16.20 11.17
N ASN A 90 -1.69 -16.16 9.99
CA ASN A 90 -1.75 -17.26 9.06
C ASN A 90 -0.86 -16.98 7.84
N SER A 91 0.26 -16.26 8.02
CA SER A 91 1.15 -15.82 6.94
C SER A 91 1.63 -16.94 6.03
N GLY A 92 1.68 -18.19 6.50
CA GLY A 92 2.21 -19.30 5.72
C GLY A 92 3.71 -19.19 5.46
N CYS A 93 4.40 -18.23 6.09
CA CYS A 93 5.85 -18.10 6.00
C CYS A 93 6.52 -19.11 6.95
N SER A 94 7.46 -19.89 6.41
CA SER A 94 8.42 -20.64 7.23
C SER A 94 9.36 -19.70 7.99
N ASP A 95 10.03 -20.19 9.03
CA ASP A 95 11.01 -19.40 9.79
C ASP A 95 12.14 -18.85 8.91
N SER A 96 12.59 -19.64 7.92
CA SER A 96 13.59 -19.20 6.94
C SER A 96 13.08 -18.03 6.09
N GLN A 97 11.83 -18.10 5.61
CA GLN A 97 11.23 -17.02 4.84
C GLN A 97 11.02 -15.77 5.71
N LYS A 98 10.60 -15.93 6.98
CA LYS A 98 10.48 -14.81 7.92
C LYS A 98 11.83 -14.12 8.14
N SER A 99 12.91 -14.90 8.29
CA SER A 99 14.26 -14.38 8.41
C SER A 99 14.70 -13.61 7.16
N MET A 100 14.44 -14.14 5.95
CA MET A 100 14.76 -13.44 4.70
C MET A 100 13.98 -12.13 4.57
N ILE A 101 12.69 -12.13 4.90
CA ILE A 101 11.86 -10.90 4.89
C ILE A 101 12.39 -9.89 5.91
N GLN A 102 12.82 -10.32 7.09
CA GLN A 102 13.42 -9.43 8.08
C GLN A 102 14.71 -8.77 7.56
N THR A 103 15.58 -9.53 6.90
CA THR A 103 16.76 -8.97 6.22
C THR A 103 16.35 -8.00 5.13
N ALA A 104 15.38 -8.36 4.28
CA ALA A 104 14.87 -7.50 3.22
C ALA A 104 14.30 -6.17 3.74
N VAL A 105 13.61 -6.17 4.89
CA VAL A 105 13.12 -4.96 5.55
C VAL A 105 14.28 -4.07 6.00
N TRP A 106 15.33 -4.66 6.56
CA TRP A 106 16.51 -3.91 6.98
C TRP A 106 17.25 -3.31 5.77
N ASP A 107 17.41 -4.08 4.71
CA ASP A 107 18.03 -3.61 3.47
C ASP A 107 17.19 -2.51 2.80
N ALA A 108 15.87 -2.68 2.71
CA ALA A 108 14.95 -1.68 2.17
C ALA A 108 15.00 -0.36 2.96
N THR A 109 15.01 -0.43 4.29
CA THR A 109 15.13 0.76 5.14
C THR A 109 16.51 1.41 5.05
N THR A 110 17.58 0.63 4.84
CA THR A 110 18.92 1.13 4.56
C THR A 110 18.96 1.90 3.24
N LEU A 111 18.45 1.31 2.16
CA LEU A 111 18.35 1.93 0.83
C LEU A 111 17.48 3.19 0.86
N ALA A 112 16.33 3.13 1.53
CA ALA A 112 15.44 4.29 1.67
C ALA A 112 16.07 5.41 2.51
N ASN A 113 16.74 5.08 3.61
CA ASN A 113 17.45 6.07 4.43
C ASN A 113 18.54 6.76 3.61
N TYR A 114 19.30 5.98 2.84
CA TYR A 114 20.32 6.50 1.94
C TYR A 114 19.72 7.42 0.87
N ALA A 115 18.66 6.98 0.20
CA ALA A 115 17.99 7.74 -0.85
C ALA A 115 17.17 8.93 -0.33
N SER A 116 16.90 9.01 0.98
CA SER A 116 16.17 10.14 1.59
C SER A 116 16.94 11.47 1.50
N THR A 117 18.25 11.44 1.27
CA THR A 117 19.06 12.65 1.05
C THR A 117 18.99 13.17 -0.40
N PHE A 118 18.22 12.50 -1.27
CA PHE A 118 18.04 12.90 -2.67
C PHE A 118 17.45 14.34 -2.78
N PRO A 119 17.89 15.14 -3.77
CA PRO A 119 18.90 14.82 -4.78
C PRO A 119 20.34 15.03 -4.30
N GLY A 120 20.51 15.61 -3.11
CA GLY A 120 21.81 15.86 -2.48
C GLY A 120 22.78 16.73 -3.31
N PRO A 121 23.92 17.12 -2.73
CA PRO A 121 25.00 17.74 -3.48
C PRO A 121 25.85 16.70 -4.26
N ASN A 122 25.66 15.40 -4.01
CA ASN A 122 26.40 14.33 -4.66
C ASN A 122 26.01 14.23 -6.14
N ILE A 123 27.00 14.27 -7.04
CA ILE A 123 26.80 14.14 -8.48
C ILE A 123 26.20 12.77 -8.86
N HIS A 124 26.53 11.69 -8.14
CA HIS A 124 25.98 10.36 -8.39
C HIS A 124 24.46 10.34 -8.18
N ALA A 125 23.96 11.05 -7.16
CA ALA A 125 22.53 11.15 -6.90
C ALA A 125 21.81 11.96 -7.98
N GLN A 126 22.41 13.05 -8.47
CA GLN A 126 21.84 13.85 -9.55
C GLN A 126 21.79 13.08 -10.88
N GLN A 127 22.86 12.37 -11.21
CA GLN A 127 22.95 11.53 -12.40
C GLN A 127 21.99 10.33 -12.33
N SER A 128 21.91 9.66 -11.18
CA SER A 128 20.94 8.59 -10.95
C SER A 128 19.51 9.11 -11.05
N GLY A 129 19.22 10.29 -10.49
CA GLY A 129 17.93 10.96 -10.62
C GLY A 129 17.57 11.22 -12.07
N ARG A 130 18.50 11.77 -12.85
CA ARG A 130 18.28 11.99 -14.28
C ARG A 130 18.04 10.70 -15.05
N PHE A 131 18.80 9.65 -14.77
CA PHE A 131 18.71 8.39 -15.51
C PHE A 131 17.45 7.58 -15.17
N TRP A 132 17.09 7.48 -13.88
CA TRP A 132 15.99 6.63 -13.40
C TRP A 132 14.67 7.36 -13.18
N MET A 133 14.71 8.68 -12.98
CA MET A 133 13.54 9.53 -12.79
C MET A 133 13.33 10.53 -13.93
N GLY A 134 14.26 10.67 -14.86
CA GLY A 134 14.13 11.52 -16.05
C GLY A 134 14.62 12.95 -15.86
N ALA A 135 14.82 13.68 -16.97
CA ALA A 135 15.50 14.98 -16.97
C ALA A 135 14.80 16.09 -16.14
N GLY A 136 13.50 15.95 -15.85
CA GLY A 136 12.71 16.87 -15.03
C GLY A 136 12.55 16.46 -13.56
N TYR A 137 13.33 15.49 -13.07
CA TYR A 137 13.17 14.93 -11.72
C TYR A 137 13.26 15.99 -10.61
N GLN A 138 13.97 17.10 -10.83
CA GLN A 138 14.19 18.15 -9.83
C GLN A 138 12.86 18.75 -9.36
N ALA A 139 11.89 18.89 -10.27
CA ALA A 139 10.54 19.34 -9.93
C ALA A 139 9.79 18.35 -9.03
N GLN A 140 10.24 17.10 -8.95
CA GLN A 140 9.70 16.03 -8.13
C GLN A 140 10.60 15.70 -6.92
N ALA A 141 11.76 16.35 -6.78
CA ALA A 141 12.79 15.90 -5.86
C ALA A 141 12.33 15.89 -4.39
N ASN A 142 11.59 16.91 -3.95
CA ASN A 142 11.01 16.97 -2.60
C ASN A 142 10.01 15.84 -2.33
N ARG A 143 9.20 15.47 -3.33
CA ARG A 143 8.28 14.35 -3.23
C ARG A 143 9.05 13.03 -3.15
N ILE A 144 10.03 12.86 -4.03
CA ILE A 144 10.85 11.64 -4.10
C ILE A 144 11.59 11.40 -2.78
N SER A 145 12.31 12.40 -2.29
CA SER A 145 13.03 12.31 -1.01
C SER A 145 12.10 12.19 0.19
N GLY A 146 10.96 12.88 0.16
CA GLY A 146 9.90 12.75 1.16
C GLY A 146 9.31 11.33 1.24
N ASN A 147 9.12 10.68 0.08
CA ASN A 147 8.66 9.29 0.02
C ASN A 147 9.69 8.32 0.62
N PHE A 148 10.97 8.45 0.23
CA PHE A 148 12.06 7.67 0.83
C PHE A 148 12.18 7.88 2.34
N LYS A 149 12.09 9.14 2.78
CA LYS A 149 12.16 9.49 4.20
C LYS A 149 11.04 8.82 5.01
N ARG A 150 9.80 8.83 4.50
CA ARG A 150 8.68 8.15 5.17
C ARG A 150 8.86 6.64 5.27
N VAL A 151 9.43 6.01 4.24
CA VAL A 151 9.80 4.59 4.28
C VAL A 151 10.92 4.34 5.29
N ALA A 152 11.98 5.14 5.26
CA ALA A 152 13.12 5.03 6.17
C ALA A 152 12.74 5.22 7.65
N GLU A 153 11.89 6.21 7.93
CA GLU A 153 11.41 6.56 9.26
C GLU A 153 10.15 5.79 9.66
N PHE A 154 9.70 4.80 8.87
CA PHE A 154 8.45 4.09 9.11
C PHE A 154 8.34 3.59 10.56
N LYS A 155 9.40 2.94 11.07
CA LYS A 155 9.41 2.39 12.43
C LYS A 155 9.63 3.45 13.52
N THR A 156 10.28 4.56 13.23
CA THR A 156 10.69 5.54 14.25
C THR A 156 9.75 6.74 14.34
N SER A 157 8.99 7.00 13.28
CA SER A 157 8.13 8.17 13.20
C SER A 157 6.83 7.98 14.00
N LYS A 158 6.56 8.92 14.90
CA LYS A 158 5.26 9.01 15.60
C LYS A 158 4.10 9.30 14.65
N THR A 159 4.33 9.95 13.50
CA THR A 159 3.28 10.18 12.51
C THR A 159 2.86 8.88 11.82
N SER A 160 3.75 7.89 11.82
CA SER A 160 3.50 6.53 11.34
C SER A 160 2.88 5.62 12.41
N SER A 161 2.56 6.11 13.62
CA SER A 161 1.98 5.29 14.70
C SER A 161 0.59 4.70 14.41
N ARG A 162 -0.01 5.06 13.27
CA ARG A 162 -1.25 4.44 12.75
C ARG A 162 -1.02 3.70 11.44
N ALA A 163 0.18 3.78 10.90
CA ALA A 163 0.55 3.11 9.67
C ALA A 163 0.98 1.68 9.99
N TYR A 164 0.36 0.76 9.27
CA TYR A 164 0.43 -0.66 9.55
C TYR A 164 0.64 -1.42 8.24
N ILE A 165 1.58 -2.37 8.24
CA ILE A 165 1.85 -3.31 7.16
C ILE A 165 1.71 -4.74 7.71
N THR A 166 0.76 -5.51 7.19
CA THR A 166 0.75 -6.97 7.33
C THR A 166 1.60 -7.59 6.23
N MET A 167 2.34 -8.64 6.55
CA MET A 167 3.10 -9.43 5.59
C MET A 167 2.65 -10.89 5.57
N SER A 168 2.65 -11.50 4.38
CA SER A 168 2.25 -12.91 4.22
C SER A 168 3.03 -13.58 3.10
N CYS A 169 3.27 -14.88 3.22
CA CYS A 169 3.76 -15.75 2.16
C CYS A 169 2.62 -16.56 1.51
N LYS A 170 1.38 -16.36 1.99
CA LYS A 170 0.19 -16.79 1.27
C LYS A 170 -0.12 -15.81 0.16
N ASP A 171 -0.87 -16.30 -0.81
CA ASP A 171 -1.37 -15.53 -1.94
C ASP A 171 -2.88 -15.28 -1.81
N PRO A 172 -3.32 -14.40 -0.88
CA PRO A 172 -4.74 -14.18 -0.63
C PRO A 172 -5.50 -13.57 -1.82
N LYS A 173 -4.80 -13.10 -2.87
CA LYS A 173 -5.41 -12.54 -4.08
C LYS A 173 -5.17 -13.38 -5.34
N ASN A 174 -4.58 -14.56 -5.20
CA ASN A 174 -4.22 -15.47 -6.29
C ASN A 174 -3.40 -14.77 -7.41
N LYS A 175 -2.44 -13.93 -7.00
CA LYS A 175 -1.58 -13.11 -7.86
C LYS A 175 -0.24 -13.79 -8.14
N CYS A 176 0.30 -14.58 -7.22
CA CYS A 176 1.62 -15.22 -7.36
C CYS A 176 1.71 -16.20 -8.54
N SER A 177 0.58 -16.79 -8.97
CA SER A 177 0.51 -17.67 -10.12
C SER A 177 0.24 -16.95 -11.45
N MET A 178 0.07 -15.62 -11.45
CA MET A 178 -0.17 -14.88 -12.68
C MET A 178 1.13 -14.80 -13.49
N ASP A 179 1.07 -15.24 -14.76
CA ASP A 179 2.15 -15.05 -15.72
C ASP A 179 2.06 -13.65 -16.34
N MET A 180 3.13 -12.88 -16.22
CA MET A 180 3.22 -11.54 -16.76
C MET A 180 4.21 -11.51 -17.92
N ARG A 181 3.78 -12.07 -19.07
CA ARG A 181 4.58 -12.17 -20.29
C ARG A 181 5.83 -13.03 -20.08
N GLY A 182 5.67 -14.23 -19.52
CA GLY A 182 6.77 -15.14 -19.24
C GLY A 182 7.57 -14.79 -17.97
N LYS A 183 7.11 -13.82 -17.18
CA LYS A 183 7.75 -13.42 -15.93
C LYS A 183 6.84 -13.72 -14.75
N THR A 184 7.44 -14.23 -13.69
CA THR A 184 6.74 -14.57 -12.44
C THR A 184 6.76 -13.41 -11.46
N ILE A 185 5.68 -13.28 -10.68
CA ILE A 185 5.52 -12.26 -9.64
C ILE A 185 6.34 -12.63 -8.40
N GLY A 186 7.18 -11.71 -7.92
CA GLY A 186 7.94 -11.88 -6.66
C GLY A 186 7.13 -11.55 -5.41
N GLY A 187 6.11 -10.71 -5.52
CA GLY A 187 5.33 -10.18 -4.43
C GLY A 187 4.36 -9.12 -4.94
N TYR A 188 3.48 -8.68 -4.06
CA TYR A 188 2.58 -7.58 -4.36
C TYR A 188 2.05 -6.90 -3.09
N ALA A 189 1.78 -5.61 -3.19
CA ALA A 189 1.27 -4.80 -2.10
C ALA A 189 -0.14 -4.27 -2.35
N TRP A 190 -0.90 -3.96 -1.30
CA TRP A 190 -2.08 -3.12 -1.47
C TRP A 190 -2.38 -2.35 -0.20
N SER A 191 -3.23 -1.34 -0.34
CA SER A 191 -3.74 -0.56 0.78
C SER A 191 -5.26 -0.68 0.82
N VAL A 192 -5.81 -0.90 2.01
CA VAL A 192 -7.25 -0.88 2.29
C VAL A 192 -7.54 0.38 3.09
N ASN A 193 -8.55 1.15 2.68
CA ASN A 193 -9.03 2.26 3.48
C ASN A 193 -10.06 1.75 4.48
N GLY A 194 -9.71 1.74 5.77
CA GLY A 194 -10.64 1.40 6.83
C GLY A 194 -11.01 2.58 7.70
N TRP A 195 -11.80 2.30 8.73
CA TRP A 195 -12.32 3.31 9.65
C TRP A 195 -11.21 4.09 10.38
N PHE A 196 -10.07 3.45 10.65
CA PHE A 196 -8.94 4.04 11.39
C PHE A 196 -7.79 4.54 10.51
N GLY A 197 -7.97 4.52 9.19
CA GLY A 197 -6.96 4.93 8.22
C GLY A 197 -6.61 3.82 7.25
N TRP A 198 -5.40 3.90 6.70
CA TRP A 198 -4.93 2.98 5.66
C TRP A 198 -4.20 1.78 6.26
N TYR A 199 -4.64 0.59 5.87
CA TYR A 199 -4.02 -0.68 6.21
C TYR A 199 -3.26 -1.18 5.00
N ASN A 200 -1.98 -1.42 5.15
CA ASN A 200 -1.14 -1.87 4.05
C ASN A 200 -0.88 -3.36 4.22
N TYR A 201 -0.77 -4.05 3.09
CA TYR A 201 -0.49 -5.48 3.07
C TYR A 201 0.57 -5.73 2.00
N ILE A 202 1.50 -6.63 2.27
CA ILE A 202 2.50 -7.11 1.30
C ILE A 202 2.47 -8.64 1.32
N ALA A 203 2.22 -9.24 0.17
CA ALA A 203 2.31 -10.68 -0.02
C ALA A 203 3.60 -11.03 -0.78
N PHE A 204 4.29 -12.07 -0.36
CA PHE A 204 5.54 -12.57 -0.95
C PHE A 204 5.28 -13.86 -1.69
N CYS A 205 5.72 -13.92 -2.94
CA CYS A 205 5.60 -15.07 -3.80
C CYS A 205 6.93 -15.87 -3.84
N PRO A 206 6.91 -17.15 -4.25
CA PRO A 206 8.10 -18.00 -4.25
C PRO A 206 9.36 -17.40 -4.91
N PRO A 207 9.30 -16.69 -6.06
CA PRO A 207 10.48 -16.12 -6.69
C PRO A 207 11.26 -15.13 -5.82
N PHE A 208 10.59 -14.40 -4.90
CA PHE A 208 11.27 -13.46 -4.01
C PHE A 208 12.31 -14.15 -3.12
N PHE A 209 12.05 -15.38 -2.69
CA PHE A 209 12.96 -16.15 -1.83
C PHE A 209 14.12 -16.80 -2.58
N THR A 210 14.26 -16.52 -3.88
CA THR A 210 15.40 -16.94 -4.70
C THR A 210 16.39 -15.80 -4.95
N LEU A 211 16.06 -14.59 -4.49
CA LEU A 211 16.89 -13.40 -4.62
C LEU A 211 17.95 -13.37 -3.52
N ASP A 212 19.13 -12.85 -3.86
CA ASP A 212 20.18 -12.54 -2.90
C ASP A 212 19.78 -11.33 -2.02
N ASP A 213 20.21 -11.30 -0.77
CA ASP A 213 20.16 -10.09 0.06
C ASP A 213 21.27 -9.09 -0.29
N LEU A 214 21.26 -7.90 0.33
CA LEU A 214 22.25 -6.87 0.06
C LEU A 214 23.69 -7.31 0.42
N GLY A 215 23.86 -8.07 1.49
CA GLY A 215 25.16 -8.54 1.95
C GLY A 215 25.74 -9.64 1.05
N GLU A 216 24.92 -10.60 0.64
CA GLU A 216 25.28 -11.62 -0.34
C GLU A 216 25.66 -11.00 -1.68
N LYS A 217 24.84 -10.05 -2.17
CA LYS A 217 25.12 -9.33 -3.41
C LYS A 217 26.44 -8.58 -3.34
N LEU A 218 26.73 -7.96 -2.19
CA LEU A 218 27.96 -7.23 -1.99
C LEU A 218 29.20 -8.13 -2.11
N ASN A 219 29.18 -9.30 -1.46
CA ASN A 219 30.27 -10.27 -1.55
C ASN A 219 30.54 -10.68 -3.01
N LEU A 220 29.47 -10.85 -3.80
CA LEU A 220 29.58 -11.17 -5.23
C LEU A 220 30.13 -9.99 -6.04
N VAL A 221 29.77 -8.75 -5.73
CA VAL A 221 30.37 -7.54 -6.33
C VAL A 221 31.85 -7.44 -6.01
N GLU A 222 32.24 -7.62 -4.76
CA GLU A 222 33.64 -7.57 -4.33
C GLU A 222 34.49 -8.60 -5.06
N GLN A 223 34.01 -9.85 -5.13
CA GLN A 223 34.68 -10.92 -5.86
C GLN A 223 34.80 -10.60 -7.36
N GLY A 224 33.72 -10.09 -7.95
CA GLY A 224 33.67 -9.63 -9.33
C GLY A 224 34.70 -8.54 -9.64
N LEU A 225 34.74 -7.50 -8.82
CA LEU A 225 35.69 -6.41 -8.95
C LEU A 225 37.13 -6.87 -8.74
N ALA A 226 37.39 -7.74 -7.75
CA ALA A 226 38.69 -8.32 -7.49
C ALA A 226 39.20 -9.18 -8.67
N SER A 227 38.30 -9.82 -9.41
CA SER A 227 38.63 -10.58 -10.62
C SER A 227 38.67 -9.73 -11.90
N GLY A 228 38.51 -8.41 -11.81
CA GLY A 228 38.45 -7.51 -12.97
C GLY A 228 37.10 -7.49 -13.71
N ASN A 229 36.09 -8.22 -13.21
CA ASN A 229 34.76 -8.29 -13.81
C ASN A 229 33.84 -7.19 -13.27
N THR A 230 33.84 -6.05 -13.95
CA THR A 230 33.00 -4.88 -13.60
C THR A 230 31.50 -5.05 -13.88
N LYS A 231 31.07 -6.15 -14.53
CA LYS A 231 29.65 -6.39 -14.84
C LYS A 231 28.81 -6.32 -13.57
N TYR A 232 29.28 -6.94 -12.50
CA TYR A 232 28.57 -7.04 -11.23
C TYR A 232 28.34 -5.69 -10.54
N ALA A 233 29.15 -4.67 -10.84
CA ALA A 233 28.98 -3.32 -10.30
C ALA A 233 28.21 -2.37 -11.23
N ARG A 234 28.06 -2.74 -12.51
CA ARG A 234 27.49 -1.86 -13.57
C ARG A 234 26.10 -2.27 -14.03
N ASP A 235 25.79 -3.55 -14.01
CA ASP A 235 24.55 -4.08 -14.59
C ASP A 235 23.43 -4.05 -13.54
N MET A 236 22.52 -3.08 -13.68
CA MET A 236 21.40 -2.93 -12.75
C MET A 236 20.49 -4.17 -12.71
N ASN A 237 20.44 -4.98 -13.77
CA ASN A 237 19.65 -6.22 -13.75
C ASN A 237 20.20 -7.23 -12.73
N TRP A 238 21.49 -7.15 -12.44
CA TRP A 238 22.13 -8.09 -11.53
C TRP A 238 22.13 -7.59 -10.08
N LEU A 239 22.09 -6.27 -9.88
CA LEU A 239 22.17 -5.57 -8.59
C LEU A 239 20.86 -5.53 -7.79
N GLY A 240 19.79 -6.16 -8.30
CA GLY A 240 18.54 -6.34 -7.55
C GLY A 240 18.73 -7.27 -6.35
N THR A 241 18.14 -6.91 -5.21
CA THR A 241 18.23 -7.65 -3.94
C THR A 241 16.86 -7.80 -3.30
N THR A 242 16.68 -8.74 -2.37
CA THR A 242 15.43 -8.84 -1.58
C THR A 242 15.04 -7.49 -0.97
N GLY A 243 16.01 -6.68 -0.51
CA GLY A 243 15.80 -5.33 -0.02
C GLY A 243 15.25 -4.34 -1.05
N SER A 244 15.78 -4.33 -2.28
CA SER A 244 15.27 -3.42 -3.31
C SER A 244 13.86 -3.79 -3.78
N TYR A 245 13.55 -5.08 -3.83
CA TYR A 245 12.20 -5.56 -4.15
C TYR A 245 11.21 -5.29 -3.01
N PHE A 246 11.63 -5.44 -1.75
CA PHE A 246 10.80 -5.04 -0.61
C PHE A 246 10.55 -3.53 -0.61
N LEU A 247 11.57 -2.73 -0.95
CA LEU A 247 11.43 -1.28 -1.10
C LEU A 247 10.42 -0.91 -2.20
N HIS A 248 10.43 -1.60 -3.34
CA HIS A 248 9.39 -1.45 -4.37
C HIS A 248 7.99 -1.65 -3.77
N GLU A 249 7.77 -2.75 -3.05
CA GLU A 249 6.46 -3.03 -2.44
C GLU A 249 6.05 -1.97 -1.42
N MET A 250 7.00 -1.49 -0.61
CA MET A 250 6.75 -0.39 0.31
C MET A 250 6.32 0.89 -0.41
N MET A 251 6.81 1.15 -1.63
CA MET A 251 6.44 2.35 -2.39
C MET A 251 4.97 2.34 -2.81
N HIS A 252 4.36 1.17 -3.06
CA HIS A 252 2.93 1.06 -3.32
C HIS A 252 2.03 1.35 -2.12
N THR A 253 2.59 1.30 -0.91
CA THR A 253 1.82 1.52 0.31
C THR A 253 1.54 3.00 0.55
N ARG A 254 0.48 3.29 1.29
CA ARG A 254 0.16 4.66 1.72
C ARG A 254 1.18 5.24 2.70
N ILE A 255 2.09 4.42 3.23
CA ILE A 255 3.21 4.88 4.05
C ILE A 255 4.16 5.73 3.22
N ALA A 256 4.54 5.26 2.03
CA ALA A 256 5.44 6.00 1.17
C ALA A 256 4.87 7.36 0.78
N THR A 257 3.57 7.46 0.51
CA THR A 257 2.92 8.72 0.10
C THR A 257 2.41 9.58 1.26
N GLY A 258 2.42 9.05 2.49
CA GLY A 258 1.80 9.67 3.65
C GLY A 258 0.28 9.87 3.50
N GLY A 259 -0.35 9.21 2.52
CA GLY A 259 -1.76 9.39 2.16
C GLY A 259 -2.12 10.76 1.56
N ILE A 260 -1.13 11.62 1.29
CA ILE A 260 -1.34 12.98 0.76
C ILE A 260 -0.76 13.08 -0.66
N GLU A 261 0.38 12.45 -0.91
CA GLU A 261 0.99 12.43 -2.23
C GLU A 261 0.23 11.49 -3.18
N PRO A 262 0.34 11.70 -4.51
CA PRO A 262 -0.22 10.76 -5.47
C PRO A 262 0.35 9.36 -5.26
N ASP A 263 -0.50 8.36 -5.48
CA ASP A 263 -0.11 6.96 -5.35
C ASP A 263 1.05 6.61 -6.29
N ILE A 264 1.94 5.79 -5.77
CA ILE A 264 3.02 5.20 -6.54
C ILE A 264 2.50 3.84 -6.98
N LEU A 265 2.29 3.71 -8.28
CA LEU A 265 1.72 2.54 -8.92
C LEU A 265 2.78 1.89 -9.80
N ASP A 266 2.44 0.76 -10.40
CA ASP A 266 3.21 0.24 -11.52
C ASP A 266 2.78 0.96 -12.79
N GLN A 267 3.59 1.93 -13.20
CA GLN A 267 3.30 2.70 -14.40
C GLN A 267 3.34 1.79 -15.62
N GLN A 268 2.62 2.17 -16.65
CA GLN A 268 2.65 1.45 -17.93
C GLN A 268 3.15 2.39 -19.01
N LEU A 269 3.99 1.90 -19.92
CA LEU A 269 4.34 2.62 -21.13
C LEU A 269 3.10 2.71 -22.02
N LYS A 270 2.75 3.94 -22.41
CA LYS A 270 1.74 4.18 -23.43
C LYS A 270 2.37 3.95 -24.81
N THR A 271 2.58 2.68 -25.16
CA THR A 271 2.97 2.29 -26.51
C THR A 271 1.71 2.04 -27.31
N ASP A 272 1.35 2.92 -28.25
CA ASP A 272 0.18 2.82 -29.15
C ASP A 272 -1.20 2.70 -28.44
N PRO A 273 -2.21 3.55 -28.76
CA PRO A 273 -3.59 3.39 -28.28
C PRO A 273 -4.19 1.98 -28.44
N LYS A 274 -3.65 1.16 -29.35
CA LYS A 274 -4.13 -0.19 -29.66
C LYS A 274 -3.34 -1.32 -28.99
N ALA A 275 -2.13 -1.08 -28.50
CA ALA A 275 -1.34 -2.14 -27.87
C ALA A 275 -1.66 -2.22 -26.38
N HIS A 276 -1.63 -3.45 -25.84
CA HIS A 276 -1.70 -3.66 -24.40
C HIS A 276 -0.54 -2.93 -23.73
N SER A 277 -0.87 -1.99 -22.86
CA SER A 277 0.09 -1.17 -22.13
C SER A 277 1.10 -2.08 -21.39
N LYS A 278 2.39 -1.89 -21.68
CA LYS A 278 3.48 -2.67 -21.08
C LYS A 278 3.78 -2.06 -19.71
N PRO A 279 3.62 -2.78 -18.59
CA PRO A 279 4.01 -2.25 -17.30
C PRO A 279 5.52 -2.00 -17.28
N VAL A 280 5.93 -0.96 -16.55
CA VAL A 280 7.29 -0.44 -16.50
C VAL A 280 8.04 -1.18 -15.40
N TYR A 281 8.55 -2.36 -15.75
CA TYR A 281 9.34 -3.18 -14.83
C TYR A 281 10.78 -3.37 -15.27
N GLY A 282 11.64 -3.38 -14.27
CA GLY A 282 13.05 -3.61 -14.41
C GLY A 282 13.80 -2.45 -15.09
N PRO A 283 15.14 -2.55 -15.11
CA PRO A 283 16.01 -1.47 -15.55
C PRO A 283 15.66 -0.91 -16.94
N GLY A 284 15.50 -1.76 -17.96
CA GLY A 284 15.27 -1.31 -19.34
C GLY A 284 14.03 -0.45 -19.51
N LEU A 285 12.89 -0.91 -18.97
CA LEU A 285 11.62 -0.18 -19.09
C LEU A 285 11.59 1.06 -18.20
N VAL A 286 12.20 1.01 -17.00
CA VAL A 286 12.30 2.18 -16.11
C VAL A 286 13.14 3.27 -16.77
N ALA A 287 14.30 2.93 -17.33
CA ALA A 287 15.14 3.88 -18.05
C ALA A 287 14.39 4.45 -19.27
N ARG A 288 13.61 3.62 -19.98
CA ARG A 288 12.77 4.08 -21.09
C ARG A 288 11.65 5.03 -20.64
N LEU A 289 11.03 4.77 -19.48
CA LEU A 289 10.06 5.70 -18.88
C LEU A 289 10.74 7.03 -18.55
N ALA A 290 11.92 7.01 -17.94
CA ALA A 290 12.67 8.20 -17.56
C ALA A 290 13.21 9.01 -18.75
N ALA A 291 13.54 8.36 -19.87
CA ALA A 291 14.09 9.01 -21.06
C ALA A 291 13.14 10.03 -21.72
N ASN A 292 11.84 9.91 -21.50
CA ASN A 292 10.86 10.88 -22.00
C ASN A 292 10.76 12.07 -21.04
N GLU A 293 11.04 13.29 -21.53
CA GLU A 293 11.19 14.50 -20.71
C GLU A 293 9.95 14.86 -19.88
N THR A 294 8.77 14.51 -20.38
CA THR A 294 7.49 14.75 -19.66
C THR A 294 7.21 13.69 -18.59
N ASP A 295 7.98 12.60 -18.58
CA ASP A 295 7.70 11.42 -17.78
C ASP A 295 8.37 11.42 -16.41
N ALA A 296 9.11 12.47 -16.02
CA ALA A 296 9.65 12.55 -14.65
C ALA A 296 8.55 12.53 -13.58
N LYS A 297 7.38 13.09 -13.90
CA LYS A 297 6.18 12.99 -13.08
C LYS A 297 5.61 11.55 -13.05
N ARG A 298 5.74 10.79 -14.12
CA ARG A 298 5.30 9.39 -14.18
C ARG A 298 6.29 8.48 -13.45
N ALA A 299 7.59 8.68 -13.63
CA ALA A 299 8.63 7.98 -12.89
C ALA A 299 8.51 8.25 -11.38
N SER A 300 8.16 9.47 -10.95
CA SER A 300 7.86 9.75 -9.53
C SER A 300 6.58 9.10 -9.01
N CYS A 301 5.79 8.45 -9.86
CA CYS A 301 4.65 7.60 -9.53
C CYS A 301 4.87 6.12 -9.92
N ASN A 302 6.11 5.70 -10.20
CA ASN A 302 6.46 4.33 -10.55
C ASN A 302 7.30 3.68 -9.44
N ALA A 303 6.84 2.59 -8.82
CA ALA A 303 7.54 1.98 -7.68
C ALA A 303 8.95 1.51 -8.06
N ASP A 304 9.07 0.89 -9.23
CA ASP A 304 10.35 0.43 -9.77
C ASP A 304 11.34 1.57 -10.04
N SER A 305 10.87 2.77 -10.38
CA SER A 305 11.76 3.94 -10.52
C SER A 305 12.40 4.32 -9.18
N TYR A 306 11.69 4.19 -8.05
CA TYR A 306 12.27 4.41 -6.72
C TYR A 306 13.28 3.31 -6.36
N ALA A 307 12.95 2.05 -6.62
CA ALA A 307 13.86 0.94 -6.35
C ALA A 307 15.18 1.09 -7.16
N MET A 308 15.08 1.41 -8.45
CA MET A 308 16.25 1.63 -9.31
C MET A 308 17.04 2.87 -8.88
N LEU A 309 16.38 3.97 -8.52
CA LEU A 309 17.06 5.17 -8.03
C LEU A 309 17.84 4.88 -6.74
N ALA A 310 17.22 4.24 -5.75
CA ALA A 310 17.87 3.93 -4.48
C ALA A 310 19.05 2.97 -4.65
N ASN A 311 18.86 1.90 -5.43
CA ASN A 311 19.94 0.97 -5.78
C ASN A 311 21.08 1.68 -6.50
N SER A 312 20.77 2.49 -7.51
CA SER A 312 21.78 3.20 -8.31
C SER A 312 22.64 4.10 -7.45
N MET A 313 22.01 4.90 -6.58
CA MET A 313 22.73 5.78 -5.66
C MET A 313 23.64 4.98 -4.72
N TRP A 314 23.09 3.94 -4.07
CA TRP A 314 23.83 3.17 -3.09
C TRP A 314 25.00 2.41 -3.71
N TRP A 315 24.77 1.69 -4.83
CA TRP A 315 25.81 0.91 -5.50
C TRP A 315 26.86 1.77 -6.17
N TRP A 316 26.50 2.95 -6.68
CA TRP A 316 27.50 3.87 -7.26
C TRP A 316 28.45 4.40 -6.19
N ASP A 317 27.92 4.88 -5.07
CA ASP A 317 28.77 5.35 -3.97
C ASP A 317 29.57 4.21 -3.31
N THR A 318 29.07 2.97 -3.39
CA THR A 318 29.76 1.79 -2.85
C THR A 318 30.92 1.34 -3.74
N THR A 319 30.71 1.29 -5.06
CA THR A 319 31.62 0.63 -6.01
C THR A 319 32.42 1.60 -6.87
N GLY A 320 31.99 2.86 -6.96
CA GLY A 320 32.49 3.85 -7.91
C GLY A 320 31.99 3.68 -9.35
N TYR A 321 31.24 2.63 -9.65
CA TYR A 321 30.70 2.37 -10.98
C TYR A 321 29.22 2.76 -11.06
N PHE A 322 28.82 3.40 -12.16
CA PHE A 322 27.42 3.71 -12.42
C PHE A 322 26.61 2.42 -12.67
N PRO A 323 25.58 2.13 -11.84
CA PRO A 323 24.65 1.05 -12.06
C PRO A 323 23.64 1.45 -13.14
N GLY A 324 23.85 0.99 -14.37
CA GLY A 324 23.04 1.35 -15.53
C GLY A 324 22.52 0.12 -16.28
N LEU A 325 22.04 0.34 -17.50
CA LEU A 325 21.75 -0.76 -18.42
C LEU A 325 23.06 -1.41 -18.90
N PRO A 326 23.06 -2.74 -19.17
CA PRO A 326 24.17 -3.37 -19.86
C PRO A 326 24.45 -2.60 -21.15
N LYS A 327 25.71 -2.24 -21.39
CA LYS A 327 26.09 -1.67 -22.69
C LYS A 327 25.81 -2.74 -23.75
N PRO A 328 25.11 -2.41 -24.85
CA PRO A 328 25.01 -3.32 -25.98
C PRO A 328 26.41 -3.78 -26.35
N LYS A 329 26.62 -5.08 -26.53
CA LYS A 329 27.91 -5.60 -27.00
C LYS A 329 28.19 -4.93 -28.34
N LYS A 330 29.15 -4.00 -28.41
CA LYS A 330 29.70 -3.47 -29.67
C LYS A 330 30.28 -4.66 -30.44
N GLY A 331 29.48 -5.25 -31.34
CA GLY A 331 29.83 -6.51 -32.00
C GLY A 331 29.02 -6.84 -33.26
N ILE A 332 28.16 -5.94 -33.73
CA ILE A 332 27.63 -5.96 -35.10
C ILE A 332 27.96 -4.57 -35.66
N ASP A 333 28.67 -4.55 -36.78
CA ASP A 333 29.34 -3.37 -37.38
C ASP A 333 28.45 -2.11 -37.48
N GLN A 334 28.39 -1.33 -36.40
CA GLN A 334 27.78 -0.01 -36.40
C GLN A 334 28.89 1.04 -36.36
N PRO A 335 28.94 1.95 -37.35
CA PRO A 335 30.00 2.95 -37.48
C PRO A 335 30.06 3.87 -36.25
N ALA A 336 31.28 4.24 -35.88
CA ALA A 336 31.66 4.74 -34.56
C ALA A 336 31.27 6.20 -34.24
N ASP A 337 30.52 6.88 -35.11
CA ASP A 337 30.46 8.35 -35.09
C ASP A 337 29.05 8.94 -34.86
N ASP A 338 28.03 8.13 -34.59
CA ASP A 338 26.73 8.68 -34.16
C ASP A 338 26.70 8.84 -32.64
N PRO A 339 26.53 10.07 -32.09
CA PRO A 339 26.17 10.25 -30.70
C PRO A 339 24.90 9.44 -30.46
N VAL A 340 24.90 8.62 -29.41
CA VAL A 340 23.83 7.70 -29.01
C VAL A 340 22.56 8.50 -28.75
N SER A 341 21.88 8.90 -29.82
CA SER A 341 20.55 9.47 -29.81
C SER A 341 19.60 8.29 -29.85
N GLY A 342 19.16 7.87 -28.67
CA GLY A 342 18.00 7.00 -28.48
C GLY A 342 17.91 5.79 -29.40
N THR A 343 19.01 5.06 -29.61
CA THR A 343 18.97 3.80 -30.35
C THR A 343 17.96 2.91 -29.65
N GLU A 344 16.93 2.49 -30.39
CA GLU A 344 15.88 1.60 -29.92
C GLU A 344 16.55 0.36 -29.32
N VAL A 345 16.60 0.30 -27.99
CA VAL A 345 16.77 -0.97 -27.28
C VAL A 345 15.58 -1.80 -27.78
N SER A 346 15.87 -2.83 -28.57
CA SER A 346 14.88 -3.79 -29.04
C SER A 346 14.11 -4.26 -27.81
N ALA A 347 12.83 -3.91 -27.74
CA ALA A 347 11.98 -4.18 -26.57
C ALA A 347 11.80 -5.69 -26.29
N ASP A 348 12.32 -6.52 -27.18
CA ASP A 348 12.30 -7.98 -27.17
C ASP A 348 13.59 -8.59 -26.55
N ASP A 349 14.68 -7.82 -26.39
CA ASP A 349 15.91 -8.30 -25.74
C ASP A 349 15.96 -7.96 -24.23
N ASP A 350 14.95 -7.27 -23.70
CA ASP A 350 14.77 -6.94 -22.26
C ASP A 350 14.18 -8.13 -21.44
N ASP A 351 14.11 -9.32 -22.03
CA ASP A 351 13.42 -10.48 -21.46
C ASP A 351 14.30 -11.33 -20.50
N ASP A 352 15.59 -11.04 -20.39
CA ASP A 352 16.52 -11.78 -19.51
C ASP A 352 16.40 -11.46 -18.00
N PHE A 353 15.39 -10.68 -17.60
CA PHE A 353 15.09 -10.43 -16.19
C PHE A 353 14.05 -11.45 -15.69
N PRO A 354 14.45 -12.47 -14.90
CA PRO A 354 13.61 -13.64 -14.64
C PRO A 354 12.42 -13.36 -13.71
N ILE A 355 12.40 -12.21 -13.02
CA ILE A 355 11.40 -11.90 -11.99
C ILE A 355 10.82 -10.51 -12.27
N SER A 356 9.55 -10.44 -12.68
CA SER A 356 8.82 -9.16 -12.72
C SER A 356 8.00 -9.02 -11.44
N LEU A 357 8.17 -7.95 -10.68
CA LEU A 357 7.31 -7.67 -9.53
C LEU A 357 6.05 -6.94 -10.05
N TRP A 358 4.83 -7.43 -9.77
CA TRP A 358 3.60 -6.78 -10.26
C TRP A 358 2.57 -6.64 -9.16
N VAL A 359 1.96 -5.45 -9.10
CA VAL A 359 0.93 -5.14 -8.14
C VAL A 359 -0.37 -4.67 -8.81
N ASP A 360 -1.44 -5.44 -8.62
CA ASP A 360 -2.80 -4.98 -8.88
C ASP A 360 -3.34 -4.17 -7.69
N LEU A 361 -3.30 -2.86 -7.79
CA LEU A 361 -3.99 -1.99 -6.85
C LEU A 361 -5.48 -1.88 -7.18
N GLY A 362 -6.14 -3.02 -7.44
CA GLY A 362 -7.56 -3.13 -7.74
C GLY A 362 -8.35 -2.08 -6.98
N ASN A 363 -9.07 -1.24 -7.71
CA ASN A 363 -9.67 0.00 -7.19
C ASN A 363 -10.88 -0.34 -6.31
N VAL A 364 -10.68 -0.97 -5.16
CA VAL A 364 -11.73 -1.34 -4.20
C VAL A 364 -11.86 -0.23 -3.17
N THR A 365 -12.69 0.75 -3.50
CA THR A 365 -13.18 1.74 -2.53
C THR A 365 -14.53 1.35 -1.91
N THR A 366 -15.13 0.23 -2.34
CA THR A 366 -16.41 -0.28 -1.81
C THR A 366 -16.38 -1.81 -1.64
N PRO A 367 -16.58 -2.34 -0.41
CA PRO A 367 -16.61 -3.79 -0.14
C PRO A 367 -17.81 -4.55 -0.75
N GLN A 368 -18.72 -3.89 -1.47
CA GLN A 368 -20.04 -4.44 -1.81
C GLN A 368 -20.15 -4.96 -3.26
N ASP A 369 -19.12 -4.78 -4.10
CA ASP A 369 -19.17 -5.17 -5.52
C ASP A 369 -18.31 -6.40 -5.87
N ALA A 370 -17.74 -7.06 -4.86
CA ALA A 370 -17.02 -8.33 -5.07
C ALA A 370 -18.04 -9.48 -5.16
N ASN A 371 -18.35 -9.91 -6.39
CA ASN A 371 -19.12 -11.13 -6.61
C ASN A 371 -18.22 -12.35 -6.42
N PHE A 372 -18.09 -12.79 -5.17
CA PHE A 372 -17.32 -13.99 -4.80
C PHE A 372 -17.98 -15.28 -5.32
N ASP A 373 -19.29 -15.27 -5.57
CA ASP A 373 -20.02 -16.45 -6.05
C ASP A 373 -19.63 -16.84 -7.49
N SER A 374 -19.17 -15.90 -8.32
CA SER A 374 -18.68 -16.22 -9.67
C SER A 374 -17.25 -16.80 -9.70
N LEU A 375 -16.49 -16.65 -8.61
CA LEU A 375 -15.11 -17.14 -8.51
C LEU A 375 -15.06 -18.62 -8.12
N PHE A 376 -16.00 -19.10 -7.30
CA PHE A 376 -16.02 -20.50 -6.84
C PHE A 376 -16.88 -21.43 -7.71
N ALA A 377 -17.74 -20.89 -8.58
CA ALA A 377 -18.55 -21.71 -9.49
C ALA A 377 -17.74 -22.38 -10.62
N ALA A 378 -16.58 -21.82 -10.99
CA ALA A 378 -15.70 -22.42 -12.01
C ALA A 378 -14.81 -23.55 -11.44
N GLU A 379 -14.62 -23.60 -10.13
CA GLU A 379 -13.70 -24.53 -9.46
C GLU A 379 -14.40 -25.76 -8.89
N LEU A 380 -15.74 -25.73 -8.76
CA LEU A 380 -16.53 -26.90 -8.36
C LEU A 380 -16.84 -27.87 -9.52
N GLN A 381 -16.71 -27.42 -10.77
CA GLN A 381 -16.90 -28.27 -11.97
C GLN A 381 -15.65 -29.08 -12.34
N SER A 382 -14.46 -28.73 -11.85
CA SER A 382 -13.23 -29.47 -12.17
C SER A 382 -12.94 -30.66 -11.23
N PHE A 383 -13.72 -30.83 -10.16
CA PHE A 383 -13.56 -31.92 -9.19
C PHE A 383 -14.58 -33.05 -9.32
N GLN A 384 -15.49 -33.00 -10.30
CA GLN A 384 -16.52 -34.04 -10.48
C GLN A 384 -16.24 -35.04 -11.62
N ASP A 385 -15.18 -34.86 -12.40
CA ASP A 385 -14.79 -35.82 -13.46
C ASP A 385 -13.40 -36.40 -13.19
N THR A 386 -13.33 -37.40 -12.31
CA THR A 386 -12.38 -38.51 -12.49
C THR A 386 -13.02 -39.78 -11.96
N ASP A 387 -13.46 -40.60 -12.91
CA ASP A 387 -13.83 -42.00 -12.74
C ASP A 387 -12.63 -42.82 -12.26
N ASP A 388 -12.82 -43.58 -11.18
CA ASP A 388 -12.01 -44.77 -10.88
C ASP A 388 -12.95 -45.99 -10.96
N GLU A 389 -12.92 -46.68 -12.11
CA GLU A 389 -13.45 -48.03 -12.28
C GLU A 389 -12.37 -49.09 -11.96
N ASP A 390 -12.82 -50.09 -11.18
CA ASP A 390 -12.37 -51.49 -11.12
C ASP A 390 -10.96 -51.80 -10.56
N ALA A 391 -10.77 -52.69 -9.56
CA ALA A 391 -11.46 -53.95 -9.32
C ALA A 391 -11.11 -54.60 -7.95
N ALA A 392 -12.11 -55.27 -7.37
CA ALA A 392 -12.06 -56.62 -6.74
C ALA A 392 -11.15 -56.87 -5.50
N ASN A 393 -11.56 -57.55 -4.41
CA ASN A 393 -12.78 -58.28 -4.03
C ASN A 393 -12.59 -58.78 -2.56
N THR A 394 -13.67 -59.33 -1.99
CA THR A 394 -13.81 -60.26 -0.84
C THR A 394 -14.19 -59.71 0.55
N ASP A 395 -15.52 -59.73 0.77
CA ASP A 395 -16.26 -60.50 1.78
C ASP A 395 -15.87 -60.43 3.27
N ALA A 396 -16.80 -59.93 4.12
CA ALA A 396 -17.68 -60.79 4.94
C ALA A 396 -18.38 -60.02 6.08
N GLU A 397 -19.71 -60.15 6.08
CA GLU A 397 -20.63 -60.35 7.21
C GLU A 397 -20.70 -59.39 8.42
N ALA A 398 -21.90 -58.78 8.50
CA ALA A 398 -22.89 -58.91 9.57
C ALA A 398 -22.77 -58.08 10.87
N SER A 399 -23.90 -57.43 11.19
CA SER A 399 -24.59 -57.44 12.50
C SER A 399 -25.11 -56.05 12.91
N SER A 400 -26.44 -56.01 12.94
CA SER A 400 -27.34 -55.07 13.59
C SER A 400 -27.05 -54.81 15.07
N ASP A 401 -27.31 -53.59 15.55
CA ASP A 401 -28.43 -53.30 16.48
C ASP A 401 -28.43 -51.83 16.97
N PRO A 402 -29.61 -51.18 17.11
CA PRO A 402 -29.75 -49.83 17.65
C PRO A 402 -30.02 -49.82 19.17
N VAL A 403 -29.39 -48.89 19.87
CA VAL A 403 -29.53 -48.64 21.32
C VAL A 403 -30.81 -47.82 21.61
N PRO A 404 -31.61 -48.17 22.64
CA PRO A 404 -32.90 -47.53 22.92
C PRO A 404 -32.79 -46.24 23.75
N ALA A 405 -33.75 -45.34 23.51
CA ALA A 405 -33.99 -44.12 24.27
C ALA A 405 -34.61 -44.40 25.66
N PRO A 406 -34.28 -43.61 26.70
CA PRO A 406 -35.01 -43.65 27.96
C PRO A 406 -36.24 -42.72 27.95
N THR A 407 -37.38 -43.33 28.27
CA THR A 407 -38.66 -42.71 28.60
C THR A 407 -38.60 -42.13 30.02
N THR A 408 -39.04 -40.88 30.21
CA THR A 408 -39.30 -40.34 31.55
C THR A 408 -40.64 -39.59 31.60
N SER A 409 -41.60 -40.29 32.19
CA SER A 409 -42.65 -39.88 33.14
C SER A 409 -43.19 -38.46 33.06
N GLU A 410 -44.41 -38.39 32.54
CA GLU A 410 -45.41 -37.36 32.73
C GLU A 410 -45.87 -37.32 34.21
N ALA A 411 -45.82 -36.15 34.85
CA ALA A 411 -46.31 -35.91 36.20
C ALA A 411 -47.30 -34.74 36.19
N ALA A 412 -48.41 -34.95 36.90
CA ALA A 412 -49.63 -34.16 36.86
C ALA A 412 -49.48 -32.70 37.32
N ALA A 413 -50.22 -31.83 36.63
CA ALA A 413 -50.39 -30.42 36.95
C ALA A 413 -51.21 -30.19 38.24
N PRO A 414 -50.79 -29.28 39.14
CA PRO A 414 -51.66 -28.73 40.16
C PRO A 414 -52.37 -27.45 39.67
N ALA A 415 -53.57 -27.27 40.21
CA ALA A 415 -54.56 -26.27 39.83
C ALA A 415 -54.11 -24.80 39.97
N GLU A 416 -54.57 -24.03 39.00
CA GLU A 416 -54.36 -22.61 38.75
C GLU A 416 -55.06 -21.72 39.80
N ALA A 417 -54.28 -20.96 40.57
CA ALA A 417 -54.78 -19.88 41.41
C ALA A 417 -54.77 -18.58 40.57
N THR A 418 -55.95 -18.00 40.35
CA THR A 418 -56.17 -16.74 39.63
C THR A 418 -55.35 -15.60 40.25
N ALA A 419 -54.35 -15.13 39.51
CA ALA A 419 -53.57 -13.94 39.83
C ALA A 419 -54.38 -12.65 39.57
N PRO A 420 -54.16 -11.58 40.36
CA PRO A 420 -54.74 -10.27 40.11
C PRO A 420 -54.27 -9.68 38.77
N PRO A 421 -55.07 -8.80 38.14
CA PRO A 421 -54.75 -8.22 36.84
C PRO A 421 -53.39 -7.52 36.87
N PRO A 422 -52.56 -7.68 35.82
CA PRO A 422 -51.25 -7.07 35.76
C PRO A 422 -51.36 -5.54 35.84
N PRO A 423 -50.43 -4.87 36.53
CA PRO A 423 -50.37 -3.42 36.51
C PRO A 423 -50.26 -2.92 35.06
N PRO A 424 -50.82 -1.73 34.76
CA PRO A 424 -50.69 -1.14 33.44
C PRO A 424 -49.21 -1.09 33.04
N PRO A 425 -48.87 -1.39 31.77
CA PRO A 425 -47.50 -1.39 31.33
C PRO A 425 -46.88 -0.02 31.64
N PRO A 426 -45.63 0.03 32.15
CA PRO A 426 -44.96 1.29 32.37
C PRO A 426 -44.94 2.09 31.05
N PRO A 427 -45.08 3.42 31.10
CA PRO A 427 -44.99 4.24 29.90
C PRO A 427 -43.69 3.90 29.18
N PRO A 428 -43.71 3.79 27.83
CA PRO A 428 -42.53 3.45 27.07
C PRO A 428 -41.41 4.43 27.44
N PRO A 429 -40.18 3.94 27.67
CA PRO A 429 -39.05 4.81 27.96
C PRO A 429 -38.97 5.89 26.87
N PRO A 430 -38.64 7.15 27.21
CA PRO A 430 -38.47 8.20 26.21
C PRO A 430 -37.52 7.67 25.14
N ALA A 431 -37.92 7.81 23.87
CA ALA A 431 -37.13 7.33 22.75
C ALA A 431 -35.72 7.92 22.88
N ALA A 432 -34.70 7.05 22.93
CA ALA A 432 -33.32 7.48 23.10
C ALA A 432 -32.96 8.47 22.00
N ASP A 433 -32.28 9.56 22.37
CA ASP A 433 -31.78 10.52 21.40
C ASP A 433 -30.65 9.86 20.63
N ILE A 434 -30.85 9.63 19.33
CA ILE A 434 -29.85 9.07 18.43
C ILE A 434 -29.31 10.19 17.57
N CYS A 435 -28.00 10.36 17.60
CA CYS A 435 -27.28 11.30 16.79
C CYS A 435 -26.07 10.57 16.20
N GLY A 436 -25.82 10.75 14.91
CA GLY A 436 -24.66 10.18 14.23
C GLY A 436 -23.95 11.26 13.44
N ASP A 437 -22.66 11.44 13.65
CA ASP A 437 -21.84 12.38 12.90
C ASP A 437 -20.71 11.66 12.16
N TRP A 438 -20.46 12.10 10.93
CA TRP A 438 -19.42 11.56 10.07
C TRP A 438 -18.57 12.70 9.50
N TYR A 439 -17.25 12.51 9.53
CA TYR A 439 -16.30 13.52 9.08
C TYR A 439 -15.30 12.90 8.09
N LYS A 440 -15.20 13.46 6.89
CA LYS A 440 -14.21 13.06 5.87
C LYS A 440 -13.03 14.03 5.88
N PHE A 441 -11.91 13.57 6.43
CA PHE A 441 -10.69 14.36 6.64
C PHE A 441 -10.07 14.97 5.36
N LEU A 442 -10.24 14.36 4.18
CA LEU A 442 -9.64 14.87 2.94
C LEU A 442 -10.44 16.02 2.27
N PHE A 443 -11.69 16.25 2.67
CA PHE A 443 -12.56 17.26 2.05
C PHE A 443 -13.19 18.22 3.06
N ASP A 444 -12.80 18.12 4.34
CA ASP A 444 -13.40 18.83 5.47
C ASP A 444 -14.93 18.83 5.47
N HIS A 445 -15.47 17.73 4.93
CA HIS A 445 -16.88 17.48 4.75
C HIS A 445 -17.42 16.82 6.01
N PHE A 446 -18.50 17.35 6.54
CA PHE A 446 -19.23 16.73 7.64
C PHE A 446 -20.64 16.34 7.22
N GLU A 447 -21.12 15.25 7.79
CA GLU A 447 -22.50 14.77 7.68
C GLU A 447 -23.03 14.50 9.09
N ILE A 448 -24.25 14.95 9.40
CA ILE A 448 -24.87 14.85 10.72
C ILE A 448 -26.28 14.31 10.53
N TYR A 449 -26.63 13.27 11.27
CA TYR A 449 -27.95 12.68 11.37
C TYR A 449 -28.46 12.85 12.79
N GLY A 450 -29.75 13.13 12.95
CA GLY A 450 -30.30 13.29 14.29
C GLY A 450 -31.80 13.09 14.40
N ARG A 451 -32.23 12.92 15.64
CA ARG A 451 -33.63 12.80 16.07
C ARG A 451 -33.80 13.44 17.46
N ASN A 452 -34.99 13.96 17.74
CA ASN A 452 -35.41 14.51 19.04
C ASN A 452 -34.58 15.71 19.54
N PHE A 453 -34.06 16.55 18.64
CA PHE A 453 -33.37 17.77 19.07
C PHE A 453 -34.34 18.74 19.74
N ASP A 454 -33.84 19.51 20.71
CA ASP A 454 -34.56 20.62 21.36
C ASP A 454 -35.03 21.62 20.29
N ALA A 455 -36.33 21.60 19.99
CA ALA A 455 -36.92 22.32 18.87
C ALA A 455 -36.69 23.85 18.95
N ASP A 456 -36.61 24.39 20.16
CA ASP A 456 -36.39 25.83 20.39
C ASP A 456 -34.96 26.24 20.02
N LYS A 457 -33.99 25.33 20.18
CA LYS A 457 -32.57 25.56 19.83
C LYS A 457 -32.24 25.14 18.41
N PHE A 458 -32.89 24.09 17.92
CA PHE A 458 -32.60 23.51 16.61
C PHE A 458 -33.26 24.29 15.47
N GLY A 459 -34.44 24.85 15.72
CA GLY A 459 -35.30 25.43 14.69
C GLY A 459 -36.05 24.37 13.88
N THR A 460 -36.97 24.81 13.02
CA THR A 460 -37.81 23.90 12.21
C THR A 460 -37.10 23.35 10.97
N ASP A 461 -35.96 23.92 10.59
CA ASP A 461 -35.21 23.64 9.36
C ASP A 461 -33.70 23.42 9.62
N GLY A 462 -33.32 23.16 10.88
CA GLY A 462 -31.92 23.04 11.29
C GLY A 462 -31.14 24.36 11.25
N SER A 463 -31.81 25.51 11.16
CA SER A 463 -31.17 26.84 11.20
C SER A 463 -30.36 27.08 12.47
N GLY A 464 -30.81 26.55 13.61
CA GLY A 464 -30.09 26.59 14.87
C GLY A 464 -28.77 25.83 14.80
N LEU A 465 -28.78 24.62 14.23
CA LEU A 465 -27.56 23.84 13.98
C LEU A 465 -26.62 24.56 13.01
N LYS A 466 -27.15 25.08 11.90
CA LYS A 466 -26.34 25.85 10.94
C LYS A 466 -25.66 27.06 11.60
N HIS A 467 -26.37 27.76 12.49
CA HIS A 467 -25.81 28.90 13.22
C HIS A 467 -24.63 28.49 14.11
N GLN A 468 -24.77 27.40 14.87
CA GLN A 468 -23.69 26.89 15.72
C GLN A 468 -22.48 26.42 14.88
N ILE A 469 -22.73 25.74 13.75
CA ILE A 469 -21.69 25.24 12.85
C ILE A 469 -20.89 26.39 12.20
N LYS A 470 -21.53 27.52 11.88
CA LYS A 470 -20.82 28.73 11.42
C LYS A 470 -19.85 29.29 12.46
N GLY A 471 -20.06 29.01 13.76
CA GLY A 471 -19.12 29.36 14.81
C GLY A 471 -17.81 28.57 14.74
N CYS A 472 -17.75 27.48 13.98
CA CYS A 472 -16.58 26.64 13.81
C CYS A 472 -15.63 27.08 12.69
N GLY A 473 -16.08 27.94 11.77
CA GLY A 473 -15.28 28.44 10.66
C GLY A 473 -16.13 28.87 9.46
N ASP A 474 -15.45 29.18 8.35
CA ASP A 474 -16.09 29.58 7.10
C ASP A 474 -16.83 28.38 6.46
N LEU A 475 -18.14 28.32 6.68
CA LEU A 475 -19.03 27.31 6.13
C LEU A 475 -19.30 27.59 4.64
N THR A 476 -18.54 26.93 3.76
CA THR A 476 -18.59 27.15 2.30
C THR A 476 -19.73 26.37 1.61
N TYR A 477 -20.20 25.29 2.23
CA TYR A 477 -21.30 24.47 1.77
C TYR A 477 -22.22 24.08 2.92
N TRP A 478 -23.53 24.04 2.69
CA TRP A 478 -24.53 23.59 3.67
C TRP A 478 -25.77 23.03 2.98
N THR A 479 -26.25 21.88 3.44
CA THR A 479 -27.54 21.29 3.06
C THR A 479 -28.20 20.69 4.29
N PHE A 480 -29.52 20.88 4.41
CA PHE A 480 -30.36 20.28 5.44
C PHE A 480 -31.56 19.59 4.80
N LYS A 481 -31.95 18.43 5.32
CA LYS A 481 -33.11 17.66 4.87
C LYS A 481 -33.80 17.02 6.07
N THR A 482 -35.12 17.16 6.15
CA THR A 482 -35.96 16.31 7.00
C THR A 482 -36.12 14.93 6.35
N LEU A 483 -36.11 13.89 7.18
CA LEU A 483 -36.29 12.49 6.79
C LEU A 483 -37.62 12.00 7.37
N THR A 484 -38.50 11.45 6.54
CA THR A 484 -39.84 10.99 6.98
C THR A 484 -39.92 9.49 7.23
N ASP A 485 -39.01 8.70 6.66
CA ASP A 485 -39.09 7.24 6.62
C ASP A 485 -37.70 6.57 6.69
N ASP A 486 -36.81 7.14 7.50
CA ASP A 486 -35.47 6.59 7.66
C ASP A 486 -35.51 5.25 8.43
N PRO A 487 -34.95 4.15 7.90
CA PRO A 487 -35.02 2.83 8.53
C PRO A 487 -34.23 2.74 9.84
N GLN A 488 -33.31 3.69 10.10
CA GLN A 488 -32.56 3.80 11.35
C GLN A 488 -33.23 4.77 12.33
N GLY A 489 -34.36 5.36 11.94
CA GLY A 489 -35.19 6.21 12.79
C GLY A 489 -34.72 7.65 12.91
N TYR A 490 -33.84 8.15 12.03
CA TYR A 490 -33.45 9.55 12.01
C TYR A 490 -34.58 10.46 11.47
N GLN A 491 -34.68 11.68 12.01
CA GLN A 491 -35.68 12.66 11.60
C GLN A 491 -35.14 13.70 10.61
N TRP A 492 -33.82 13.85 10.54
CA TRP A 492 -33.17 14.81 9.66
C TRP A 492 -31.72 14.45 9.39
N TYR A 493 -31.19 15.10 8.35
CA TYR A 493 -29.83 14.98 7.85
C TYR A 493 -29.29 16.36 7.47
N ALA A 494 -28.08 16.67 7.89
CA ALA A 494 -27.35 17.88 7.53
C ALA A 494 -25.96 17.52 6.98
N LYS A 495 -25.45 18.30 6.04
CA LYS A 495 -24.06 18.22 5.61
C LYS A 495 -23.49 19.56 5.18
N GLY A 496 -22.18 19.71 5.26
CA GLY A 496 -21.49 20.93 4.89
C GLY A 496 -19.98 20.77 4.82
N ASP A 497 -19.31 21.85 4.45
CA ASP A 497 -17.85 21.93 4.31
C ASP A 497 -17.31 23.05 5.21
N LEU A 498 -16.29 22.76 6.01
CA LEU A 498 -15.61 23.72 6.90
C LEU A 498 -14.09 23.74 6.60
N PRO A 499 -13.29 24.60 7.24
CA PRO A 499 -11.83 24.46 7.21
C PRO A 499 -11.33 23.21 7.95
N VAL A 500 -10.15 22.70 7.57
CA VAL A 500 -9.44 21.59 8.24
C VAL A 500 -9.33 21.80 9.74
N GLY A 501 -9.60 20.74 10.51
CA GLY A 501 -9.37 20.71 11.96
C GLY A 501 -10.56 21.18 12.80
N THR A 502 -11.73 21.38 12.20
CA THR A 502 -12.94 21.86 12.87
C THR A 502 -13.81 20.76 13.49
N LYS A 503 -13.38 19.49 13.38
CA LYS A 503 -14.13 18.30 13.82
C LYS A 503 -14.69 18.40 15.24
N ALA A 504 -13.84 18.63 16.24
CA ALA A 504 -14.28 18.74 17.65
C ALA A 504 -15.21 19.94 17.90
N CYS A 505 -15.18 20.96 17.02
CA CYS A 505 -16.12 22.06 17.10
C CYS A 505 -17.50 21.66 16.58
N VAL A 506 -17.57 20.86 15.51
CA VAL A 506 -18.83 20.34 14.95
C VAL A 506 -19.59 19.54 16.00
N GLY A 507 -18.95 18.61 16.73
CA GLY A 507 -19.59 17.87 17.82
C GLY A 507 -20.18 18.79 18.91
N ARG A 508 -19.43 19.83 19.35
CA ARG A 508 -19.94 20.82 20.32
C ARG A 508 -21.07 21.69 19.76
N ALA A 509 -21.03 22.02 18.47
CA ALA A 509 -22.08 22.78 17.81
C ALA A 509 -23.38 21.98 17.74
N VAL A 510 -23.31 20.67 17.53
CA VAL A 510 -24.47 19.76 17.56
C VAL A 510 -25.15 19.75 18.93
N VAL A 511 -24.38 19.61 20.01
CA VAL A 511 -24.89 19.69 21.39
C VAL A 511 -25.51 21.07 21.66
N SER A 512 -24.82 22.14 21.24
CA SER A 512 -25.29 23.52 21.45
C SER A 512 -26.57 23.84 20.69
N ALA A 513 -26.81 23.14 19.57
CA ALA A 513 -28.03 23.24 18.77
C ALA A 513 -29.20 22.40 19.30
N GLY A 514 -29.07 21.80 20.49
CA GLY A 514 -30.12 21.00 21.11
C GLY A 514 -30.01 19.50 20.90
N GLY A 515 -28.86 19.02 20.41
CA GLY A 515 -28.57 17.59 20.31
C GLY A 515 -28.26 16.94 21.66
N ALA A 516 -28.27 15.61 21.68
CA ALA A 516 -27.83 14.82 22.83
C ALA A 516 -26.40 15.22 23.25
N SER A 517 -26.06 15.01 24.52
CA SER A 517 -24.70 15.25 25.03
C SER A 517 -23.66 14.46 24.22
N PRO A 518 -22.36 14.81 24.28
CA PRO A 518 -21.30 14.12 23.53
C PRO A 518 -21.31 12.58 23.67
N ASP A 519 -21.80 12.06 24.79
CA ASP A 519 -21.93 10.61 25.03
C ASP A 519 -23.12 9.93 24.30
N GLY A 520 -24.02 10.72 23.71
CA GLY A 520 -25.23 10.25 23.00
C GLY A 520 -25.20 10.40 21.47
N CYS A 521 -24.19 11.10 20.93
CA CYS A 521 -23.91 11.09 19.50
C CYS A 521 -22.87 9.99 19.21
N THR A 522 -23.26 8.96 18.45
CA THR A 522 -22.33 7.92 18.00
C THR A 522 -21.66 8.37 16.71
N GLY A 523 -20.46 8.92 16.84
CA GLY A 523 -19.63 9.31 15.71
C GLY A 523 -18.34 9.95 16.20
N ALA A 524 -17.47 10.29 15.27
CA ALA A 524 -16.08 10.53 15.61
C ALA A 524 -15.81 11.96 16.16
N GLY A 525 -16.79 12.87 16.18
CA GLY A 525 -16.61 14.33 16.31
C GLY A 525 -17.15 15.01 17.56
#